data_AF-A0A5D4MB61-F1
#
_entry.id   AF-A0A5D4MB61-F1
#
_cell.length_a   1.000
_cell.length_b   1.000
_cell.length_c   1.000
_cell.angle_alpha   90.00
_cell.angle_beta   90.00
_cell.angle_gamma   90.00
#
_symmetry.space_group_name_H-M   'P 1'
#
loop_
_entity.id
_entity.type
_entity.pdbx_description
1 polymer ?
#
loop_
_entity_poly.entity_id
_entity_poly.type
_entity_poly.pdbx_seq_one_letter_code
_entity_poly.pdbx_strand_id
1 'polypeptide(L)'
;MKKSIYIVLFLSALLLVGCNGPKTMEEVFYDEMKNNKDVDEYKLVEKVEEDNVIIYTSQTKDDDYNNNQPKLALFTNSDEKWLWEKTDVCPLDEWSVNLDGEPYIWCGTLTEPRHEKVIVGDTEAEIIEMNDGIKRVWYQMSKNKNEEIKVILTDGTEEWLKEVIK
;
A
#
# COMPACT_ATOMS: atom_id res chain seq x y z
N MET A 1 47.61 51.52 -28.89
CA MET A 1 46.42 50.67 -29.16
C MET A 1 46.79 49.22 -28.93
N LYS A 2 46.49 48.66 -27.75
CA LYS A 2 46.61 47.22 -27.47
C LYS A 2 45.22 46.72 -27.12
N LYS A 3 44.69 45.81 -27.95
CA LYS A 3 43.33 45.30 -27.84
C LYS A 3 43.24 44.32 -26.67
N SER A 4 42.49 44.69 -25.65
CA SER A 4 42.03 43.79 -24.60
C SER A 4 40.88 42.96 -25.13
N ILE A 5 41.02 41.63 -25.17
CA ILE A 5 39.89 40.71 -25.31
C ILE A 5 40.16 39.55 -24.35
N TYR A 6 39.69 39.70 -23.11
CA TYR A 6 39.51 38.58 -22.19
C TYR A 6 38.12 38.01 -22.47
N ILE A 7 38.04 36.91 -23.22
CA ILE A 7 36.82 36.11 -23.30
C ILE A 7 36.77 35.29 -22.02
N VAL A 8 36.06 35.81 -21.03
CA VAL A 8 35.64 35.06 -19.84
C VAL A 8 34.54 34.12 -20.32
N LEU A 9 34.91 32.90 -20.65
CA LEU A 9 33.99 31.81 -20.94
C LEU A 9 33.37 31.37 -19.60
N PHE A 10 32.32 32.07 -19.20
CA PHE A 10 31.45 31.70 -18.08
C PHE A 10 30.63 30.48 -18.54
N LEU A 11 31.24 29.29 -18.49
CA LEU A 11 30.52 28.02 -18.60
C LEU A 11 29.73 27.85 -17.30
N SER A 12 28.60 28.55 -17.19
CA SER A 12 27.53 28.14 -16.30
C SER A 12 27.00 26.81 -16.84
N ALA A 13 27.69 25.72 -16.49
CA ALA A 13 27.12 24.39 -16.50
C ALA A 13 25.96 24.45 -15.51
N LEU A 14 24.79 24.82 -16.02
CA LEU A 14 23.51 24.62 -15.40
C LEU A 14 23.48 23.14 -15.01
N LEU A 15 23.74 22.89 -13.73
CA LEU A 15 23.32 21.70 -13.04
C LEU A 15 21.80 21.68 -13.12
N LEU A 16 21.26 21.26 -14.26
CA LEU A 16 19.95 20.67 -14.36
C LEU A 16 20.05 19.32 -13.66
N VAL A 17 20.24 19.34 -12.33
CA VAL A 17 19.76 18.26 -11.48
C VAL A 17 18.24 18.43 -11.55
N GLY A 18 17.67 17.98 -12.66
CA GLY A 18 16.26 17.71 -12.70
C GLY A 18 16.04 16.68 -11.63
N CYS A 19 15.36 17.06 -10.55
CA CYS A 19 14.63 16.10 -9.73
C CYS A 19 13.65 15.43 -10.69
N ASN A 20 14.10 14.36 -11.34
CA ASN A 20 13.17 13.39 -11.90
C ASN A 20 12.40 12.88 -10.70
N GLY A 21 11.11 13.16 -10.65
CA GLY A 21 10.23 12.60 -9.63
C GLY A 21 10.33 11.07 -9.62
N PRO A 22 9.85 10.42 -8.55
CA PRO A 22 9.91 8.98 -8.43
C PRO A 22 9.24 8.32 -9.65
N LYS A 23 9.98 7.40 -10.27
CA LYS A 23 9.62 6.69 -11.50
C LYS A 23 8.88 5.39 -11.23
N THR A 24 8.91 4.92 -9.99
CA THR A 24 8.20 3.70 -9.57
C THR A 24 7.42 3.94 -8.29
N MET A 25 6.37 3.15 -8.09
CA MET A 25 5.61 3.07 -6.84
C MET A 25 6.52 2.80 -5.64
N GLU A 26 7.52 1.93 -5.82
CA GLU A 26 8.48 1.56 -4.78
C GLU A 26 9.41 2.73 -4.39
N GLU A 27 9.82 3.56 -5.34
CA GLU A 27 10.58 4.79 -5.05
C GLU A 27 9.75 5.78 -4.23
N VAL A 28 8.46 5.96 -4.55
CA VAL A 28 7.55 6.77 -3.73
C VAL A 28 7.46 6.22 -2.32
N PHE A 29 7.26 4.91 -2.19
CA PHE A 29 7.12 4.25 -0.89
C PHE A 29 8.33 4.50 0.02
N TYR A 30 9.54 4.30 -0.50
CA TYR A 30 10.75 4.50 0.31
C TYR A 30 11.00 5.96 0.64
N ASP A 31 10.67 6.90 -0.26
CA ASP A 31 10.80 8.33 0.04
C ASP A 31 9.83 8.77 1.15
N GLU A 32 8.57 8.34 1.08
CA GLU A 32 7.57 8.60 2.13
C GLU A 32 8.00 8.02 3.48
N MET A 33 8.44 6.75 3.51
CA MET A 33 8.90 6.12 4.75
C MET A 33 10.13 6.81 5.34
N LYS A 34 11.07 7.24 4.50
CA LYS A 34 12.31 7.91 4.95
C LYS A 34 12.05 9.33 5.45
N ASN A 35 11.07 10.02 4.87
CA ASN A 35 10.75 11.40 5.22
C ASN A 35 9.73 11.50 6.38
N ASN A 36 9.04 10.40 6.71
CA ASN A 36 8.14 10.33 7.85
C ASN A 36 8.93 10.12 9.17
N LYS A 37 8.94 11.14 10.04
CA LYS A 37 9.68 11.13 11.31
C LYS A 37 9.02 10.28 12.40
N ASP A 38 7.76 9.94 12.21
CA ASP A 38 6.97 9.17 13.17
C ASP A 38 7.17 7.67 12.98
N VAL A 39 7.66 7.25 11.81
CA VAL A 39 8.04 5.87 11.49
C VAL A 39 9.48 5.62 11.97
N ASP A 40 9.64 4.66 12.88
CA ASP A 40 10.97 4.23 13.37
C ASP A 40 11.52 3.09 12.52
N GLU A 41 10.68 2.12 12.17
CA GLU A 41 11.05 0.96 11.36
C GLU A 41 9.92 0.64 10.38
N TYR A 42 10.27 0.12 9.21
CA TYR A 42 9.30 -0.37 8.23
C TYR A 42 9.85 -1.55 7.45
N LYS A 43 8.94 -2.37 6.94
CA LYS A 43 9.25 -3.53 6.09
C LYS A 43 8.25 -3.62 4.96
N LEU A 44 8.74 -3.60 3.72
CA LEU A 44 7.95 -3.97 2.55
C LEU A 44 7.70 -5.48 2.61
N VAL A 45 6.42 -5.87 2.48
CA VAL A 45 5.98 -7.27 2.50
C VAL A 45 5.84 -7.78 1.07
N GLU A 46 5.03 -7.09 0.27
CA GLU A 46 4.70 -7.50 -1.10
C GLU A 46 4.34 -6.29 -1.95
N LYS A 47 4.56 -6.39 -3.26
CA LYS A 47 4.21 -5.38 -4.24
C LYS A 47 3.33 -5.98 -5.33
N VAL A 48 2.08 -5.55 -5.39
CA VAL A 48 1.12 -6.01 -6.39
C VAL A 48 1.00 -4.95 -7.49
N GLU A 49 1.81 -5.11 -8.55
CA GLU A 49 1.91 -4.14 -9.65
C GLU A 49 0.60 -3.99 -10.45
N GLU A 50 -0.20 -5.06 -10.59
CA GLU A 50 -1.47 -5.02 -11.31
C GLU A 50 -2.49 -4.07 -10.64
N ASP A 51 -2.47 -4.05 -9.31
CA ASP A 51 -3.38 -3.25 -8.49
C ASP A 51 -2.77 -1.92 -8.04
N ASN A 52 -1.49 -1.69 -8.33
CA ASN A 52 -0.72 -0.55 -7.83
C ASN A 52 -0.71 -0.47 -6.29
N VAL A 53 -0.46 -1.62 -5.65
CA VAL A 53 -0.48 -1.74 -4.19
C VAL A 53 0.89 -2.13 -3.64
N ILE A 54 1.28 -1.52 -2.52
CA ILE A 54 2.34 -2.03 -1.64
C ILE A 54 1.74 -2.42 -0.29
N ILE A 55 2.05 -3.64 0.13
CA ILE A 55 1.76 -4.16 1.46
C ILE A 55 3.03 -4.00 2.28
N TYR A 56 2.90 -3.43 3.47
CA TYR A 56 4.04 -3.20 4.34
C TYR A 56 3.65 -3.27 5.82
N THR A 57 4.64 -3.38 6.69
CA THR A 57 4.47 -3.12 8.12
C THR A 57 5.33 -1.93 8.52
N SER A 58 4.92 -1.25 9.58
CA SER A 58 5.71 -0.18 10.17
C SER A 58 5.52 -0.14 11.68
N GLN A 59 6.53 0.39 12.36
CA GLN A 59 6.51 0.76 13.76
C GLN A 59 6.57 2.28 13.85
N THR A 60 5.68 2.84 14.66
CA THR A 60 5.62 4.27 14.93
C THR A 60 5.64 4.52 16.43
N LYS A 61 6.18 5.67 16.82
CA LYS A 61 6.45 6.01 18.24
C LYS A 61 5.21 6.04 19.12
N ASP A 62 4.06 6.44 18.57
CA ASP A 62 2.86 6.77 19.32
C ASP A 62 1.65 5.89 18.99
N ASP A 63 1.83 4.81 18.20
CA ASP A 63 0.73 3.91 17.78
C ASP A 63 1.06 2.42 18.01
N ASP A 64 1.14 2.05 19.29
CA ASP A 64 1.37 0.66 19.72
C ASP A 64 0.33 -0.33 19.17
N TYR A 65 -0.89 0.13 18.88
CA TYR A 65 -1.96 -0.73 18.41
C TYR A 65 -1.73 -1.15 16.94
N ASN A 66 -1.42 -0.21 16.05
CA ASN A 66 -1.18 -0.49 14.64
C ASN A 66 0.27 -0.87 14.31
N ASN A 67 1.15 -0.88 15.32
CA ASN A 67 2.51 -1.37 15.18
C ASN A 67 2.51 -2.82 14.72
N ASN A 68 3.27 -3.11 13.66
CA ASN A 68 3.36 -4.41 13.00
C ASN A 68 2.08 -4.96 12.36
N GLN A 69 0.96 -4.23 12.40
CA GLN A 69 -0.20 -4.58 11.57
C GLN A 69 0.14 -4.36 10.10
N PRO A 70 -0.29 -5.26 9.19
CA PRO A 70 -0.17 -5.03 7.76
C PRO A 70 -0.91 -3.75 7.36
N LYS A 71 -0.26 -2.94 6.55
CA LYS A 71 -0.78 -1.73 5.96
C LYS A 71 -0.78 -1.90 4.45
N LEU A 72 -1.85 -1.43 3.83
CA LEU A 72 -2.01 -1.46 2.39
C LEU A 72 -1.94 -0.03 1.86
N ALA A 73 -0.93 0.26 1.07
CA ALA A 73 -0.77 1.53 0.38
C ALA A 73 -1.21 1.39 -1.08
N LEU A 74 -2.18 2.20 -1.51
CA LEU A 74 -2.61 2.32 -2.90
C LEU A 74 -1.93 3.50 -3.56
N PHE A 75 -1.47 3.27 -4.78
CA PHE A 75 -0.78 4.25 -5.60
C PHE A 75 -1.52 4.49 -6.91
N THR A 76 -1.36 5.70 -7.43
CA THR A 76 -1.84 6.06 -8.76
C THR A 76 -0.67 6.46 -9.63
N ASN A 77 -0.79 6.19 -10.92
CA ASN A 77 0.13 6.68 -11.94
C ASN A 77 -0.60 7.69 -12.82
N SER A 78 -0.14 8.94 -12.80
CA SER A 78 -0.64 10.00 -13.67
C SER A 78 0.55 10.74 -14.27
N ASP A 79 0.54 10.95 -15.59
CA ASP A 79 1.60 11.64 -16.33
C ASP A 79 3.02 11.12 -16.02
N GLU A 80 3.17 9.79 -16.02
CA GLU A 80 4.43 9.08 -15.74
C GLU A 80 4.99 9.33 -14.33
N LYS A 81 4.14 9.77 -13.39
CA LYS A 81 4.49 9.97 -11.99
C LYS A 81 3.62 9.10 -11.10
N TRP A 82 4.29 8.43 -10.17
CA TRP A 82 3.62 7.68 -9.12
C TRP A 82 3.30 8.60 -7.94
N LEU A 83 2.12 8.42 -7.37
CA LEU A 83 1.65 9.14 -6.20
C LEU A 83 1.10 8.14 -5.19
N TRP A 84 1.43 8.33 -3.92
CA TRP A 84 0.81 7.63 -2.81
C TRP A 84 -0.58 8.25 -2.59
N GLU A 85 -1.64 7.50 -2.90
CA GLU A 85 -3.00 8.03 -2.85
C GLU A 85 -3.63 7.83 -1.46
N LYS A 86 -3.55 6.60 -0.94
CA LYS A 86 -4.21 6.25 0.32
C LYS A 86 -3.59 5.04 0.99
N THR A 87 -3.86 4.92 2.30
CA THR A 87 -3.45 3.79 3.11
C THR A 87 -4.63 3.25 3.91
N ASP A 88 -4.70 1.93 4.04
CA ASP A 88 -5.54 1.27 5.02
C ASP A 88 -4.69 0.42 5.96
N VAL A 89 -5.16 0.25 7.19
CA VAL A 89 -4.60 -0.71 8.14
C VAL A 89 -5.47 -1.95 8.08
N CYS A 90 -4.86 -3.11 7.89
CA CYS A 90 -5.55 -4.39 7.78
C CYS A 90 -5.46 -5.10 9.14
N PRO A 91 -6.54 -5.08 9.95
CA PRO A 91 -6.48 -5.49 11.34
C PRO A 91 -6.12 -6.95 11.52
N LEU A 92 -5.56 -7.24 12.70
CA LEU A 92 -5.42 -8.61 13.16
C LEU A 92 -6.77 -9.14 13.62
N ASP A 93 -7.14 -10.33 13.16
CA ASP A 93 -8.34 -11.10 13.57
C ASP A 93 -9.71 -10.45 13.23
N GLU A 94 -9.71 -9.26 12.63
CA GLU A 94 -10.87 -8.56 12.10
C GLU A 94 -10.60 -8.10 10.65
N TRP A 95 -11.53 -7.34 10.09
CA TRP A 95 -11.38 -6.68 8.79
C TRP A 95 -11.71 -5.19 8.92
N SER A 96 -11.16 -4.39 8.02
CA SER A 96 -11.38 -2.95 7.92
C SER A 96 -11.85 -2.56 6.52
N VAL A 97 -12.33 -1.33 6.42
CA VAL A 97 -12.58 -0.66 5.16
C VAL A 97 -12.16 0.80 5.22
N ASN A 98 -11.33 1.23 4.28
CA ASN A 98 -11.06 2.65 4.06
C ASN A 98 -12.20 3.25 3.23
N LEU A 99 -12.91 4.20 3.85
CA LEU A 99 -14.09 4.88 3.30
C LEU A 99 -13.78 6.20 2.58
N ASP A 100 -12.51 6.63 2.56
CA ASP A 100 -12.09 7.89 1.97
C ASP A 100 -11.90 7.75 0.45
N GLY A 101 -13.01 7.92 -0.27
CA GLY A 101 -13.04 7.92 -1.73
C GLY A 101 -12.96 6.53 -2.37
N GLU A 102 -13.42 6.45 -3.62
CA GLU A 102 -13.33 5.23 -4.42
C GLU A 102 -11.94 5.08 -5.06
N PRO A 103 -11.42 3.84 -5.21
CA PRO A 103 -12.07 2.58 -4.81
C PRO A 103 -11.98 2.34 -3.30
N TYR A 104 -13.03 1.84 -2.64
CA TYR A 104 -12.96 1.39 -1.25
C TYR A 104 -11.99 0.22 -1.13
N ILE A 105 -11.10 0.25 -0.13
CA ILE A 105 -10.20 -0.88 0.17
C ILE A 105 -10.85 -1.65 1.31
N TRP A 106 -11.13 -2.92 1.10
CA TRP A 106 -11.43 -3.88 2.16
C TRP A 106 -10.19 -4.69 2.43
N CYS A 107 -9.80 -4.85 3.69
CA CYS A 107 -8.70 -5.75 4.01
C CYS A 107 -8.78 -6.31 5.42
N GLY A 108 -8.01 -7.37 5.66
CA GLY A 108 -7.93 -8.01 6.97
C GLY A 108 -6.83 -9.07 6.97
N THR A 109 -6.82 -9.90 8.02
CA THR A 109 -5.85 -10.99 8.12
C THR A 109 -6.51 -12.34 8.37
N LEU A 110 -5.84 -13.40 7.92
CA LEU A 110 -6.20 -14.79 8.17
C LEU A 110 -5.06 -15.43 8.97
N THR A 111 -5.39 -15.94 10.15
CA THR A 111 -4.47 -16.66 11.03
C THR A 111 -4.75 -18.16 11.06
N GLU A 112 -5.96 -18.56 10.67
CA GLU A 112 -6.36 -19.96 10.64
C GLU A 112 -5.99 -20.62 9.30
N PRO A 113 -5.24 -21.74 9.30
CA PRO A 113 -4.85 -22.43 8.07
C PRO A 113 -6.03 -22.96 7.25
N ARG A 114 -7.19 -23.17 7.90
CA ARG A 114 -8.41 -23.65 7.22
C ARG A 114 -9.09 -22.58 6.37
N HIS A 115 -8.76 -21.31 6.52
CA HIS A 115 -9.29 -20.24 5.66
C HIS A 115 -8.61 -20.32 4.29
N GLU A 116 -9.32 -20.73 3.25
CA GLU A 116 -8.74 -20.91 1.92
C GLU A 116 -8.86 -19.66 1.05
N LYS A 117 -10.06 -19.06 1.00
CA LYS A 117 -10.37 -17.87 0.19
C LYS A 117 -11.15 -16.85 0.98
N VAL A 118 -11.06 -15.59 0.59
CA VAL A 118 -11.96 -14.52 1.05
C VAL A 118 -12.73 -14.00 -0.15
N ILE A 119 -14.04 -13.86 -0.01
CA ILE A 119 -14.94 -13.31 -1.02
C ILE A 119 -15.53 -12.02 -0.46
N VAL A 120 -15.38 -10.94 -1.21
CA VAL A 120 -15.93 -9.61 -0.91
C VAL A 120 -16.96 -9.27 -1.98
N GLY A 121 -18.24 -9.24 -1.58
CA GLY A 121 -19.37 -9.25 -2.51
C GLY A 121 -19.33 -10.51 -3.38
N ASP A 122 -19.09 -10.34 -4.68
CA ASP A 122 -18.96 -11.42 -5.65
C ASP A 122 -17.51 -11.65 -6.14
N THR A 123 -16.52 -10.99 -5.52
CA THR A 123 -15.13 -10.99 -5.98
C THR A 123 -14.22 -11.71 -4.99
N GLU A 124 -13.35 -12.59 -5.49
CA GLU A 124 -12.29 -13.19 -4.68
C GLU A 124 -11.24 -12.13 -4.34
N ALA A 125 -10.89 -12.02 -3.07
CA ALA A 125 -9.85 -11.13 -2.57
C ALA A 125 -8.46 -11.70 -2.88
N GLU A 126 -7.48 -10.81 -3.03
CA GLU A 126 -6.08 -11.20 -3.10
C GLU A 126 -5.61 -11.63 -1.71
N ILE A 127 -4.82 -12.71 -1.62
CA ILE A 127 -4.28 -13.24 -0.35
C ILE A 127 -2.76 -13.34 -0.45
N ILE A 128 -2.08 -12.68 0.48
CA ILE A 128 -0.62 -12.56 0.51
C ILE A 128 -0.08 -13.17 1.80
N GLU A 129 0.93 -14.03 1.67
CA GLU A 129 1.63 -14.61 2.81
C GLU A 129 2.50 -13.57 3.51
N MET A 130 2.33 -13.45 4.83
CA MET A 130 3.20 -12.62 5.65
C MET A 130 4.50 -13.38 5.94
N ASN A 131 5.55 -12.61 6.25
CA ASN A 131 6.88 -13.15 6.51
C ASN A 131 7.00 -14.10 7.72
N ASP A 132 5.98 -14.18 8.58
CA ASP A 132 5.94 -15.12 9.71
C ASP A 132 5.45 -16.53 9.30
N GLY A 133 4.98 -16.70 8.06
CA GLY A 133 4.50 -17.97 7.49
C GLY A 133 3.22 -18.51 8.13
N ILE A 134 2.61 -17.76 9.04
CA ILE A 134 1.39 -18.16 9.75
C ILE A 134 0.25 -17.23 9.35
N LYS A 135 0.54 -15.93 9.26
CA LYS A 135 -0.44 -14.91 8.92
C LYS A 135 -0.47 -14.72 7.42
N ARG A 136 -1.68 -14.50 6.91
CA ARG A 136 -1.91 -14.03 5.55
C ARG A 136 -2.69 -12.74 5.64
N VAL A 137 -2.35 -11.75 4.85
CA VAL A 137 -3.17 -10.55 4.66
C VAL A 137 -4.03 -10.77 3.43
N TRP A 138 -5.26 -10.30 3.46
CA TRP A 138 -6.13 -10.29 2.29
C TRP A 138 -6.64 -8.89 2.02
N TYR A 139 -6.90 -8.58 0.76
CA TYR A 139 -7.54 -7.32 0.39
C TYR A 139 -8.38 -7.43 -0.87
N GLN A 140 -9.32 -6.50 -1.01
CA GLN A 140 -10.12 -6.33 -2.21
C GLN A 140 -10.47 -4.85 -2.40
N MET A 141 -10.42 -4.39 -3.65
CA MET A 141 -10.87 -3.04 -4.02
C MET A 141 -12.28 -3.07 -4.58
N SER A 142 -13.20 -2.31 -3.99
CA SER A 142 -14.59 -2.24 -4.44
C SER A 142 -15.06 -0.81 -4.72
N LYS A 143 -16.05 -0.66 -5.59
CA LYS A 143 -16.83 0.59 -5.73
C LYS A 143 -18.02 0.65 -4.77
N ASN A 144 -18.30 -0.43 -4.05
CA ASN A 144 -19.37 -0.50 -3.07
C ASN A 144 -18.79 -0.46 -1.65
N LYS A 145 -19.26 0.51 -0.87
CA LYS A 145 -18.90 0.68 0.55
C LYS A 145 -19.60 -0.31 1.49
N ASN A 146 -20.51 -1.11 0.97
CA ASN A 146 -21.25 -2.10 1.75
C ASN A 146 -21.23 -3.46 1.06
N GLU A 147 -20.10 -4.15 1.17
CA GLU A 147 -19.95 -5.52 0.67
C GLU A 147 -20.26 -6.54 1.76
N GLU A 148 -20.75 -7.71 1.34
CA GLU A 148 -20.73 -8.91 2.17
C GLU A 148 -19.32 -9.48 2.19
N ILE A 149 -18.87 -10.05 3.32
CA ILE A 149 -17.55 -10.66 3.41
C ILE A 149 -17.69 -12.06 3.98
N LYS A 150 -17.26 -13.04 3.21
CA LYS A 150 -17.22 -14.44 3.62
C LYS A 150 -15.87 -15.07 3.35
N VAL A 151 -15.56 -16.08 4.15
CA VAL A 151 -14.39 -16.93 4.00
C VAL A 151 -14.86 -18.29 3.51
N ILE A 152 -14.19 -18.84 2.51
CA ILE A 152 -14.36 -20.23 2.10
C ILE A 152 -13.29 -21.05 2.80
N LEU A 153 -13.72 -22.09 3.50
CA LEU A 153 -12.84 -23.00 4.20
C LEU A 153 -12.29 -24.08 3.27
N THR A 154 -11.22 -24.75 3.68
CA THR A 154 -10.61 -25.88 2.95
C THR A 154 -11.52 -27.08 2.72
N ASP A 155 -12.62 -27.20 3.48
CA ASP A 155 -13.65 -28.22 3.28
C ASP A 155 -14.80 -27.76 2.37
N GLY A 156 -14.71 -26.54 1.85
CA GLY A 156 -15.70 -25.89 0.99
C GLY A 156 -16.86 -25.23 1.72
N THR A 157 -16.89 -25.24 3.06
CA THR A 157 -17.91 -24.53 3.83
C THR A 157 -17.63 -23.03 3.89
N GLU A 158 -18.65 -22.24 4.24
CA GLU A 158 -18.59 -20.77 4.27
C GLU A 158 -18.75 -20.24 5.70
N GLU A 159 -17.92 -19.26 6.06
CA GLU A 159 -18.02 -18.50 7.32
C GLU A 159 -18.14 -17.00 7.02
N TRP A 160 -19.11 -16.32 7.62
CA TRP A 160 -19.31 -14.88 7.41
C TRP A 160 -18.46 -14.07 8.37
N LEU A 161 -17.63 -13.19 7.80
CA LEU A 161 -16.92 -12.15 8.56
C LEU A 161 -17.75 -10.88 8.67
N LYS A 162 -18.62 -10.64 7.68
CA LYS A 162 -19.56 -9.53 7.66
C LYS A 162 -20.80 -9.88 6.85
N GLU A 163 -21.95 -9.74 7.48
CA GLU A 163 -23.24 -9.77 6.78
C GLU A 163 -23.66 -8.36 6.35
N VAL A 164 -24.37 -8.28 5.22
CA VAL A 164 -24.97 -7.00 4.77
C VAL A 164 -26.17 -6.67 5.67
N ILE A 165 -26.09 -5.53 6.37
CA ILE A 165 -27.25 -4.99 7.09
C ILE A 165 -28.28 -4.53 6.05
N LYS A 166 -29.45 -5.19 6.03
CA LYS A 166 -30.59 -4.88 5.15
C LYS A 166 -31.42 -3.71 5.65
#